data_AF-A0A210PX79-F1
#
_entry.id   AF-A0A210PX79-F1
#
_cell.length_a   1.000
_cell.length_b   1.000
_cell.length_c   1.000
_cell.angle_alpha   90.00
_cell.angle_beta   90.00
_cell.angle_gamma   90.00
#
_symmetry.space_group_name_H-M   'P 1'
#
loop_
_entity.id
_entity.type
_entity.pdbx_description
1 polymer ?
#
loop_
_entity_poly.entity_id
_entity_poly.type
_entity_poly.pdbx_seq_one_letter_code
_entity_poly.pdbx_strand_id
1 'polypeptide(L)'
;MAASMEGEGDFGEDYYAMLNIDRQCTNAEIDAAYRRLTKIYHPDRHFEPIRKKKAENLFIKLKTAHNVLSDPNKRQIYDRFGVKGLQVEGLELMTRTRSPAEIIAELNRYQQEQEERKLQKRTNPHGMVTLGINATDVFDADPDMDDELNSYRSSIPSIEISHMSLHQSVEVPLTKKNTAIIAGTLANRNGNGNGAFTAVWRRLTSDNGWAELALSCGDNIGTSLRGFKKINRRCYCTANANISYLSNRGRKAIAFTGFQTMIACQLDSHLEGRLVWNVGRPSAMRTIIKYDKESYMLLFTAQAIPLTRISNVTVSSIRKSTFIYLLSLHYRVGTMGAVVEYGCETKVSQFSTLGATMAVGTSVGVSLKIKFIRGQQEFFFPIHLSESIVPEAIVYGTFLPLAIYFVAKKLIIDPYLKCQEEESQGKEKEEAAEKMAAKKEEAAATVELLKESVERSIESEERKRGLVILKALYGKLISDDEGELLDGQCIDVITPVQALVRDSQLILSDTKTKCDIPGFYDPCPGETKTLYIRYKFRNKLHQVTLADNDAIRLPLQSKYTYYHGYKSKYTYDHGYRESTLIIMATETSFKGRRDLNEE
;
A
#
# COMPACT_ATOMS: atom_id res chain seq x y z
N MET A 1 12.37 2.22 -11.35
CA MET A 1 11.04 1.65 -11.10
C MET A 1 10.10 2.83 -10.94
N ALA A 2 9.38 3.15 -12.01
CA ALA A 2 8.35 4.16 -12.01
C ALA A 2 7.14 3.56 -11.31
N ALA A 3 7.01 3.84 -10.01
CA ALA A 3 5.72 3.75 -9.34
C ALA A 3 4.99 5.05 -9.72
N SER A 4 4.05 4.94 -10.64
CA SER A 4 3.00 5.91 -10.81
C SER A 4 2.36 6.12 -9.44
N MET A 5 2.54 7.33 -8.90
CA MET A 5 1.72 7.84 -7.81
C MET A 5 0.29 7.99 -8.36
N GLU A 6 -0.45 6.89 -8.41
CA GLU A 6 -1.90 6.96 -8.39
C GLU A 6 -2.26 7.48 -7.00
N GLY A 7 -2.54 8.78 -6.96
CA GLY A 7 -2.98 9.43 -5.75
C GLY A 7 -4.24 8.75 -5.26
N GLU A 8 -4.20 8.25 -4.03
CA GLU A 8 -5.38 8.19 -3.17
C GLU A 8 -6.08 9.54 -3.27
N GLY A 9 -7.15 9.55 -4.07
CA GLY A 9 -7.97 10.71 -4.30
C GLY A 9 -8.71 11.03 -3.02
N ASP A 10 -8.08 11.83 -2.17
CA ASP A 10 -8.78 12.65 -1.20
C ASP A 10 -10.00 13.25 -1.91
N PHE A 11 -11.20 12.92 -1.45
CA PHE A 11 -12.49 13.40 -1.96
C PHE A 11 -12.68 14.89 -1.63
N GLY A 12 -11.66 15.70 -1.92
CA GLY A 12 -11.65 17.14 -1.82
C GLY A 12 -12.43 17.71 -2.99
N GLU A 13 -13.39 18.56 -2.65
CA GLU A 13 -14.32 19.28 -3.52
C GLU A 13 -13.66 19.71 -4.85
N ASP A 14 -14.06 19.14 -5.98
CA ASP A 14 -13.60 19.62 -7.28
C ASP A 14 -14.31 20.95 -7.60
N TYR A 15 -13.56 22.06 -7.55
CA TYR A 15 -14.08 23.41 -7.80
C TYR A 15 -14.72 23.55 -9.19
N TYR A 16 -14.26 22.78 -10.19
CA TYR A 16 -14.88 22.76 -11.52
C TYR A 16 -16.26 22.10 -11.49
N ALA A 17 -16.40 21.00 -10.76
CA ALA A 17 -17.67 20.30 -10.58
C ALA A 17 -18.66 21.13 -9.77
N MET A 18 -18.19 21.84 -8.75
CA MET A 18 -19.02 22.71 -7.92
C MET A 18 -19.67 23.86 -8.72
N LEU A 19 -18.95 24.44 -9.68
CA LEU A 19 -19.48 25.46 -10.59
C LEU A 19 -20.20 24.86 -11.82
N ASN A 20 -20.12 23.53 -11.99
CA ASN A 20 -20.57 22.77 -13.16
C ASN A 20 -20.04 23.37 -14.47
N ILE A 21 -18.70 23.39 -14.59
CA ILE A 21 -17.96 23.90 -15.76
C ILE A 21 -16.84 22.93 -16.13
N ASP A 22 -16.38 22.99 -17.37
CA ASP A 22 -15.26 22.18 -17.87
C ASP A 22 -13.91 22.71 -17.38
N ARG A 23 -12.88 21.85 -17.28
CA ARG A 23 -11.52 22.27 -16.90
C ARG A 23 -10.87 23.20 -17.93
N GLN A 24 -11.25 23.10 -19.20
CA GLN A 24 -10.79 23.97 -20.30
C GLN A 24 -11.64 25.25 -20.46
N CYS A 25 -12.49 25.58 -19.47
CA CYS A 25 -13.37 26.75 -19.53
C CYS A 25 -12.63 28.09 -19.59
N THR A 26 -13.28 29.08 -20.20
CA THR A 26 -12.81 30.47 -20.25
C THR A 26 -13.20 31.25 -18.98
N ASN A 27 -12.48 32.33 -18.67
CA ASN A 27 -12.80 33.16 -17.50
C ASN A 27 -14.21 33.76 -17.57
N ALA A 28 -14.71 34.06 -18.78
CA ALA A 28 -16.08 34.53 -18.96
C ALA A 28 -17.14 33.48 -18.56
N GLU A 29 -16.86 32.19 -18.83
CA GLU A 29 -17.73 31.08 -18.43
C GLU A 29 -17.70 30.87 -16.90
N ILE A 30 -16.53 31.00 -16.27
CA ILE A 30 -16.36 30.96 -14.81
C ILE A 30 -17.21 32.04 -14.13
N ASP A 31 -17.11 33.29 -14.60
CA ASP A 31 -17.88 34.42 -14.07
C ASP A 31 -19.39 34.24 -14.28
N ALA A 32 -19.79 33.77 -15.47
CA ALA A 32 -21.19 33.52 -15.78
C ALA A 32 -21.77 32.42 -14.86
N ALA A 33 -21.03 31.34 -14.64
CA ALA A 33 -21.42 30.24 -13.74
C ALA A 33 -21.52 30.70 -12.28
N TYR A 34 -20.53 31.45 -11.78
CA TYR A 34 -20.55 31.96 -10.41
C TYR A 34 -21.69 32.95 -10.15
N ARG A 35 -21.92 33.92 -11.06
CA ARG A 35 -23.04 34.87 -10.96
C ARG A 35 -24.39 34.14 -10.98
N ARG A 36 -24.49 33.04 -11.73
CA ARG A 36 -25.68 32.18 -11.77
C ARG A 36 -25.93 31.53 -10.42
N LEU A 37 -24.95 30.82 -9.88
CA LEU A 37 -25.12 30.04 -8.65
C LEU A 37 -25.28 30.96 -7.43
N THR A 38 -24.54 32.08 -7.39
CA THR A 38 -24.68 33.12 -6.34
C THR A 38 -26.09 33.68 -6.28
N LYS A 39 -26.73 33.98 -7.41
CA LYS A 39 -28.11 34.47 -7.41
C LYS A 39 -29.07 33.50 -6.74
N ILE A 40 -28.79 32.20 -6.78
CA ILE A 40 -29.64 31.16 -6.21
C ILE A 40 -29.35 30.99 -4.72
N TYR A 41 -28.07 30.96 -4.34
CA TYR A 41 -27.62 30.69 -2.97
C TYR A 41 -27.31 31.96 -2.13
N HIS A 42 -27.74 33.14 -2.56
CA HIS A 42 -27.48 34.38 -1.81
C HIS A 42 -28.24 34.40 -0.47
N PRO A 43 -27.60 34.73 0.67
CA PRO A 43 -28.25 34.68 1.99
C PRO A 43 -29.46 35.62 2.10
N ASP A 44 -29.45 36.76 1.42
CA ASP A 44 -30.59 37.73 1.45
C ASP A 44 -31.87 37.23 0.77
N ARG A 45 -31.78 36.16 -0.05
CA ARG A 45 -32.98 35.56 -0.65
C ARG A 45 -33.70 34.60 0.29
N HIS A 46 -33.06 34.23 1.40
CA HIS A 46 -33.54 33.23 2.35
C HIS A 46 -33.84 33.91 3.69
N PHE A 47 -35.13 34.06 4.01
CA PHE A 47 -35.58 34.79 5.21
C PHE A 47 -35.52 33.95 6.50
N GLU A 48 -35.59 32.62 6.39
CA GLU A 48 -35.53 31.73 7.55
C GLU A 48 -34.08 31.56 8.04
N PRO A 49 -33.83 31.59 9.38
CA PRO A 49 -32.49 31.56 9.93
C PRO A 49 -31.70 30.27 9.60
N ILE A 50 -32.39 29.13 9.54
CA ILE A 50 -31.77 27.83 9.20
C ILE A 50 -31.36 27.79 7.72
N ARG A 51 -32.25 28.23 6.82
CA ARG A 51 -31.95 28.32 5.38
C ARG A 51 -30.88 29.35 5.08
N LYS A 52 -30.90 30.49 5.75
CA LYS A 52 -29.89 31.54 5.62
C LYS A 52 -28.48 31.03 5.94
N LYS A 53 -28.31 30.30 7.05
CA LYS A 53 -27.01 29.73 7.45
C LYS A 53 -26.50 28.69 6.43
N LYS A 54 -27.40 27.85 5.90
CA LYS A 54 -27.05 26.86 4.85
C LYS A 54 -26.66 27.54 3.53
N ALA A 55 -27.41 28.57 3.12
CA ALA A 55 -27.12 29.36 1.93
C ALA A 55 -25.78 30.10 2.06
N GLU A 56 -25.47 30.63 3.25
CA GLU A 56 -24.19 31.25 3.57
C GLU A 56 -23.01 30.28 3.39
N ASN A 57 -23.10 29.06 3.89
CA ASN A 57 -22.06 28.04 3.72
C ASN A 57 -21.78 27.72 2.24
N LEU A 58 -22.84 27.45 1.45
CA LEU A 58 -22.70 27.19 0.01
C LEU A 58 -22.18 28.42 -0.74
N PHE A 59 -22.63 29.61 -0.36
CA PHE A 59 -22.14 30.86 -0.94
C PHE A 59 -20.64 31.05 -0.67
N ILE A 60 -20.17 30.76 0.55
CA ILE A 60 -18.74 30.79 0.87
C ILE A 60 -17.96 29.80 0.00
N LYS A 61 -18.44 28.56 -0.13
CA LYS A 61 -17.78 27.55 -0.98
C LYS A 61 -17.72 27.97 -2.46
N LEU A 62 -18.83 28.47 -3.01
CA LEU A 62 -18.90 28.96 -4.39
C LEU A 62 -17.98 30.17 -4.63
N LYS A 63 -17.92 31.08 -3.65
CA LYS A 63 -17.03 32.24 -3.68
C LYS A 63 -15.56 31.80 -3.64
N THR A 64 -15.22 30.80 -2.83
CA THR A 64 -13.88 30.22 -2.78
C THR A 64 -13.51 29.58 -4.11
N ALA A 65 -14.38 28.75 -4.69
CA ALA A 65 -14.16 28.13 -6.00
C ALA A 65 -13.96 29.19 -7.11
N HIS A 66 -14.80 30.23 -7.15
CA HIS A 66 -14.66 31.33 -8.10
C HIS A 66 -13.35 32.10 -7.90
N ASN A 67 -13.01 32.47 -6.67
CA ASN A 67 -11.78 33.19 -6.36
C ASN A 67 -10.51 32.43 -6.79
N VAL A 68 -10.53 31.10 -6.69
CA VAL A 68 -9.41 30.24 -7.09
C VAL A 68 -9.35 30.12 -8.61
N LEU A 69 -10.49 29.86 -9.26
CA LEU A 69 -10.53 29.60 -10.71
C LEU A 69 -10.45 30.87 -11.56
N SER A 70 -10.90 32.01 -11.04
CA SER A 70 -10.88 33.30 -11.74
C SER A 70 -9.49 33.93 -11.77
N ASP A 71 -8.63 33.65 -10.80
CA ASP A 71 -7.24 34.13 -10.78
C ASP A 71 -6.36 33.13 -11.54
N PRO A 72 -5.74 33.52 -12.67
CA PRO A 72 -4.87 32.63 -13.46
C PRO A 72 -3.76 31.98 -12.62
N ASN A 73 -3.24 32.69 -11.61
CA ASN A 73 -2.16 32.18 -10.77
C ASN A 73 -2.67 31.09 -9.83
N LYS A 74 -3.80 31.32 -9.17
CA LYS A 74 -4.42 30.33 -8.26
C LYS A 74 -4.95 29.13 -9.02
N ARG A 75 -5.50 29.34 -10.22
CA ARG A 75 -5.94 28.27 -11.13
C ARG A 75 -4.79 27.36 -11.52
N GLN A 76 -3.64 27.91 -11.93
CA GLN A 76 -2.45 27.10 -12.24
C GLN A 76 -1.94 26.28 -11.06
N ILE A 77 -1.97 26.86 -9.85
CA ILE A 77 -1.59 26.14 -8.61
C ILE A 77 -2.58 25.01 -8.33
N TYR A 78 -3.88 25.28 -8.45
CA TYR A 78 -4.94 24.29 -8.26
C TYR A 78 -4.84 23.15 -9.30
N ASP A 79 -4.63 23.47 -10.57
CA ASP A 79 -4.50 22.48 -11.64
C ASP A 79 -3.29 21.55 -11.44
N ARG A 80 -2.19 22.08 -10.89
CA ARG A 80 -0.95 21.33 -10.68
C ARG A 80 -0.89 20.58 -9.34
N PHE A 81 -1.48 21.12 -8.28
CA PHE A 81 -1.30 20.65 -6.90
C PHE A 81 -2.61 20.37 -6.14
N GLY A 82 -3.78 20.63 -6.75
CA GLY A 82 -5.11 20.46 -6.14
C GLY A 82 -5.39 21.43 -4.99
N VAL A 83 -6.44 21.14 -4.21
CA VAL A 83 -6.83 21.95 -3.04
C VAL A 83 -5.70 22.10 -2.02
N LYS A 84 -4.85 21.06 -1.86
CA LYS A 84 -3.70 21.06 -0.95
C LYS A 84 -2.65 22.10 -1.30
N GLY A 85 -2.50 22.44 -2.58
CA GLY A 85 -1.59 23.49 -3.03
C GLY A 85 -2.01 24.91 -2.64
N LEU A 86 -3.31 25.12 -2.39
CA LEU A 86 -3.88 26.41 -2.01
C LEU A 86 -3.86 26.66 -0.50
N GLN A 87 -3.80 25.59 0.30
CA GLN A 87 -3.79 25.63 1.76
C GLN A 87 -2.39 25.82 2.36
N VAL A 88 -1.35 25.98 1.54
CA VAL A 88 0.01 26.24 2.04
C VAL A 88 -0.01 27.59 2.80
N GLU A 89 0.08 27.51 4.13
CA GLU A 89 0.17 28.67 5.01
C GLU A 89 1.28 29.62 4.53
N GLY A 90 0.91 30.85 4.17
CA GLY A 90 1.85 31.89 3.70
C GLY A 90 1.68 32.35 2.24
N LEU A 91 0.88 31.66 1.41
CA LEU A 91 0.59 32.12 0.03
C LEU A 91 -0.10 33.50 -0.03
N GLU A 92 -0.91 33.83 0.97
CA GLU A 92 -1.63 35.12 1.05
C GLU A 92 -0.69 36.31 1.37
N LEU A 93 0.48 36.05 1.97
CA LEU A 93 1.51 37.08 2.21
C LEU A 93 2.38 37.32 0.96
N MET A 94 2.42 36.38 0.02
CA MET A 94 3.28 36.43 -1.18
C MET A 94 2.57 36.93 -2.45
N THR A 95 1.24 36.98 -2.46
CA THR A 95 0.44 37.31 -3.66
C THR A 95 0.54 38.78 -4.08
N ARG A 96 1.23 39.63 -3.32
CA ARG A 96 1.31 41.07 -3.59
C ARG A 96 2.56 41.51 -4.37
N THR A 97 3.59 40.67 -4.55
CA THR A 97 4.89 41.18 -5.05
C THR A 97 5.71 40.26 -5.95
N ARG A 98 5.34 38.99 -6.19
CA ARG A 98 6.21 38.02 -6.92
C ARG A 98 5.60 37.42 -8.19
N SER A 99 6.46 37.03 -9.12
CA SER A 99 6.09 36.47 -10.43
C SER A 99 5.58 35.01 -10.31
N PRO A 100 4.74 34.52 -11.25
CA PRO A 100 4.16 33.17 -11.17
C PRO A 100 5.19 32.03 -11.15
N ALA A 101 6.31 32.21 -11.87
CA ALA A 101 7.42 31.26 -11.87
C ALA A 101 8.14 31.19 -10.51
N GLU A 102 8.25 32.32 -9.81
CA GLU A 102 8.81 32.37 -8.46
C GLU A 102 7.92 31.67 -7.44
N ILE A 103 6.60 31.86 -7.52
CA ILE A 103 5.64 31.17 -6.64
C ILE A 103 5.73 29.65 -6.83
N ILE A 104 5.79 29.17 -8.07
CA ILE A 104 5.95 27.74 -8.37
C ILE A 104 7.29 27.22 -7.85
N ALA A 105 8.38 27.97 -8.02
CA ALA A 105 9.69 27.59 -7.50
C ALA A 105 9.70 27.52 -5.97
N GLU A 106 8.99 28.43 -5.30
CA GLU A 106 8.88 28.50 -3.85
C GLU A 106 7.97 27.39 -3.29
N LEU A 107 6.87 27.06 -3.99
CA LEU A 107 6.05 25.88 -3.68
C LEU A 107 6.84 24.58 -3.82
N ASN A 108 7.64 24.45 -4.89
CA ASN A 108 8.52 23.30 -5.05
C ASN A 108 9.55 23.21 -3.90
N ARG A 109 10.07 24.36 -3.42
CA ARG A 109 10.93 24.40 -2.22
C ARG A 109 10.18 23.95 -0.97
N TYR A 110 8.97 24.45 -0.76
CA TYR A 110 8.13 24.07 0.39
C TYR A 110 7.78 22.58 0.38
N GLN A 111 7.48 22.00 -0.79
CA GLN A 111 7.29 20.56 -0.95
C GLN A 111 8.55 19.77 -0.61
N GLN A 112 9.73 20.23 -1.04
CA GLN A 112 11.00 19.60 -0.67
C GLN A 112 11.24 19.63 0.84
N GLU A 113 10.90 20.73 1.51
CA GLU A 113 11.01 20.85 2.97
C GLU A 113 9.99 19.94 3.69
N GLN A 114 8.76 19.86 3.20
CA GLN A 114 7.75 18.92 3.70
C GLN A 114 8.20 17.46 3.56
N GLU A 115 8.76 17.09 2.41
CA GLU A 115 9.38 15.78 2.20
C GLU A 115 10.53 15.53 3.18
N GLU A 116 11.37 16.54 3.43
CA GLU A 116 12.47 16.46 4.37
C GLU A 116 11.97 16.27 5.81
N ARG A 117 10.95 17.02 6.24
CA ARG A 117 10.28 16.83 7.54
C ARG A 117 9.63 15.45 7.66
N LYS A 118 8.98 14.97 6.59
CA LYS A 118 8.42 13.60 6.55
C LYS A 118 9.52 12.56 6.67
N LEU A 119 10.67 12.79 6.04
CA LEU A 119 11.85 11.93 6.13
C LEU A 119 12.47 11.97 7.53
N GLN A 120 12.55 13.12 8.19
CA GLN A 120 13.00 13.23 9.60
C GLN A 120 12.10 12.44 10.57
N LYS A 121 10.79 12.34 10.27
CA LYS A 121 9.85 11.52 11.04
C LYS A 121 9.94 10.02 10.74
N ARG A 122 10.64 9.61 9.67
CA ARG A 122 10.84 8.18 9.35
C ARG A 122 11.99 7.65 10.18
N THR A 123 11.66 6.99 11.28
CA THR A 123 12.60 6.14 12.01
C THR A 123 12.25 4.70 11.75
N ASN A 124 13.24 3.88 11.38
CA ASN A 124 13.03 2.46 11.09
C ASN A 124 13.78 1.60 12.13
N PRO A 125 13.13 1.25 13.25
CA PRO A 125 13.75 0.43 14.28
C PRO A 125 13.69 -1.06 13.92
N HIS A 126 14.84 -1.70 13.78
CA HIS A 126 14.97 -3.14 13.60
C HIS A 126 15.47 -3.79 14.89
N GLY A 127 14.85 -4.90 15.30
CA GLY A 127 15.25 -5.64 16.48
C GLY A 127 15.39 -7.12 16.17
N MET A 128 16.43 -7.77 16.68
CA MET A 128 16.60 -9.22 16.62
C MET A 128 16.94 -9.74 18.01
N VAL A 129 16.12 -10.67 18.51
CA VAL A 129 16.29 -11.33 19.79
C VAL A 129 16.61 -12.79 19.52
N THR A 130 17.76 -13.26 19.96
CA THR A 130 18.15 -14.67 19.90
C THR A 130 18.21 -15.25 21.30
N LEU A 131 17.56 -16.39 21.51
CA LEU A 131 17.64 -17.15 22.76
C LEU A 131 17.96 -18.60 22.42
N GLY A 132 19.21 -19.00 22.64
CA GLY A 132 19.66 -20.36 22.44
C GLY A 132 19.35 -21.24 23.63
N ILE A 133 18.64 -22.32 23.39
CA ILE A 133 18.17 -23.26 24.41
C ILE A 133 18.92 -24.57 24.23
N ASN A 134 19.50 -25.10 25.31
CA ASN A 134 20.09 -26.42 25.35
C ASN A 134 19.12 -27.38 26.04
N ALA A 135 18.65 -28.38 25.31
CA ALA A 135 17.74 -29.42 25.79
C ALA A 135 18.33 -30.82 25.55
N THR A 136 19.66 -30.93 25.42
CA THR A 136 20.38 -32.19 25.24
C THR A 136 20.04 -33.22 26.34
N ASP A 137 19.93 -32.79 27.60
CA ASP A 137 19.60 -33.65 28.75
C ASP A 137 18.26 -34.39 28.62
N VAL A 138 17.37 -33.95 27.72
CA VAL A 138 16.08 -34.61 27.48
C VAL A 138 16.24 -35.89 26.65
N PHE A 139 17.27 -35.96 25.79
CA PHE A 139 17.43 -37.05 24.81
C PHE A 139 18.74 -37.83 24.96
N ASP A 140 19.82 -37.21 25.45
CA ASP A 140 21.12 -37.84 25.68
C ASP A 140 21.28 -38.24 27.17
N ALA A 141 20.32 -39.00 27.72
CA ALA A 141 20.42 -39.53 29.08
C ALA A 141 21.55 -40.57 29.15
N ASP A 142 22.62 -40.24 29.89
CA ASP A 142 23.84 -41.05 30.00
C ASP A 142 23.57 -42.39 30.74
N PRO A 143 23.67 -43.55 30.05
CA PRO A 143 23.35 -44.85 30.65
C PRO A 143 24.50 -45.44 31.49
N ASP A 144 25.71 -44.88 31.43
CA ASP A 144 26.92 -45.43 32.07
C ASP A 144 27.34 -44.68 33.37
N MET A 145 26.53 -43.74 33.84
CA MET A 145 26.76 -43.04 35.12
C MET A 145 26.22 -43.88 36.28
N ASP A 146 27.13 -44.36 37.14
CA ASP A 146 26.90 -45.28 38.27
C ASP A 146 25.53 -45.11 38.96
N ASP A 147 24.78 -46.22 39.02
CA ASP A 147 23.42 -46.35 39.58
C ASP A 147 23.28 -45.80 41.02
N GLU A 148 24.37 -45.67 41.78
CA GLU A 148 24.32 -45.12 43.15
C GLU A 148 24.10 -43.59 43.16
N LEU A 149 24.58 -42.85 42.15
CA LEU A 149 24.46 -41.39 42.07
C LEU A 149 23.17 -40.92 41.38
N ASN A 150 22.55 -41.80 40.57
CA ASN A 150 21.25 -41.55 39.93
C ASN A 150 20.07 -41.49 40.92
N SER A 151 20.24 -41.97 42.15
CA SER A 151 19.21 -41.90 43.20
C SER A 151 18.94 -40.48 43.73
N TYR A 152 19.84 -39.52 43.48
CA TYR A 152 19.73 -38.13 43.94
C TYR A 152 19.54 -37.09 42.83
N ARG A 153 19.74 -37.44 41.55
CA ARG A 153 19.34 -36.55 40.44
C ARG A 153 17.82 -36.62 40.33
N SER A 154 17.15 -35.52 40.66
CA SER A 154 15.72 -35.34 40.40
C SER A 154 15.41 -35.78 38.97
N SER A 155 14.42 -36.65 38.77
CA SER A 155 13.99 -37.23 37.49
C SER A 155 13.44 -36.24 36.46
N ILE A 156 13.79 -34.95 36.56
CA ILE A 156 13.34 -33.88 35.68
C ILE A 156 14.56 -33.38 34.89
N PRO A 157 14.56 -33.48 33.55
CA PRO A 157 15.67 -33.01 32.73
C PRO A 157 15.84 -31.49 32.85
N SER A 158 17.09 -31.03 32.93
CA SER A 158 17.43 -29.60 32.95
C SER A 158 17.45 -29.02 31.54
N ILE A 159 16.61 -28.01 31.30
CA ILE A 159 16.69 -27.19 30.10
C ILE A 159 17.46 -25.92 30.45
N GLU A 160 18.57 -25.69 29.77
CA GLU A 160 19.46 -24.57 30.04
C GLU A 160 19.44 -23.52 28.92
N ILE A 161 19.69 -22.26 29.28
CA ILE A 161 19.89 -21.20 28.29
C ILE A 161 21.38 -21.15 27.94
N SER A 162 21.73 -21.59 26.74
CA SER A 162 23.13 -21.62 26.27
C SER A 162 23.68 -20.22 25.98
N HIS A 163 22.88 -19.39 25.32
CA HIS A 163 23.24 -18.01 25.01
C HIS A 163 22.00 -17.16 24.76
N MET A 164 22.14 -15.86 24.99
CA MET A 164 21.13 -14.86 24.67
C MET A 164 21.81 -13.73 23.93
N SER A 165 21.24 -13.27 22.82
CA SER A 165 21.72 -12.08 22.13
C SER A 165 20.57 -11.17 21.71
N LEU A 166 20.82 -9.87 21.80
CA LEU A 166 19.91 -8.80 21.40
C LEU A 166 20.68 -7.89 20.45
N HIS A 167 20.16 -7.72 19.24
CA HIS A 167 20.66 -6.78 18.25
C HIS A 167 19.55 -5.77 17.93
N GLN A 168 19.74 -4.52 18.30
CA GLN A 168 18.79 -3.44 18.02
C GLN A 168 19.47 -2.40 17.14
N SER A 169 18.83 -1.99 16.07
CA SER A 169 19.31 -0.91 15.22
C SER A 169 18.19 0.06 14.85
N VAL A 170 18.56 1.32 14.66
CA VAL A 170 17.65 2.39 14.29
C VAL A 170 18.27 3.15 13.13
N GLU A 171 17.60 3.11 11.99
CA GLU A 171 17.99 3.92 10.83
C GLU A 171 17.28 5.27 10.87
N VAL A 172 18.07 6.33 10.87
CA VAL A 172 17.62 7.73 10.89
C VAL A 172 18.15 8.43 9.63
N PRO A 173 17.30 8.69 8.63
CA PRO A 173 17.71 9.45 7.46
C PRO A 173 17.85 10.93 7.88
N LEU A 174 19.07 11.46 7.83
CA LEU A 174 19.37 12.84 8.24
C LEU A 174 19.07 13.82 7.10
N THR A 175 19.42 13.46 5.88
CA THR A 175 19.12 14.24 4.66
C THR A 175 18.81 13.29 3.49
N LYS A 176 18.40 13.81 2.33
CA LYS A 176 18.20 13.01 1.11
C LYS A 176 19.43 12.16 0.71
N LYS A 177 20.64 12.53 1.15
CA LYS A 177 21.89 11.82 0.84
C LYS A 177 22.56 11.14 2.04
N ASN A 178 22.25 11.53 3.27
CA ASN A 178 22.93 11.03 4.47
C ASN A 178 21.95 10.29 5.38
N THR A 179 22.36 9.13 5.86
CA THR A 179 21.62 8.31 6.82
C THR A 179 22.55 7.96 7.97
N ALA A 180 22.10 8.19 9.19
CA ALA A 180 22.75 7.69 10.39
C ALA A 180 22.08 6.38 10.79
N ILE A 181 22.87 5.39 11.20
CA ILE A 181 22.36 4.13 11.76
C ILE A 181 23.01 3.97 13.12
N ILE A 182 22.19 3.79 14.14
CA ILE A 182 22.66 3.52 15.50
C ILE A 182 22.28 2.09 15.82
N ALA A 183 23.24 1.26 16.21
CA ALA A 183 23.01 -0.13 16.54
C ALA A 183 23.67 -0.52 17.86
N GLY A 184 22.98 -1.31 18.67
CA GLY A 184 23.49 -1.95 19.86
C GLY A 184 23.39 -3.46 19.71
N THR A 185 24.45 -4.18 20.09
CA THR A 185 24.48 -5.63 20.19
C THR A 185 24.88 -5.99 21.60
N LEU A 186 24.08 -6.84 22.24
CA LEU A 186 24.37 -7.44 23.54
C LEU A 186 24.33 -8.95 23.34
N ALA A 187 25.33 -9.67 23.81
CA ALA A 187 25.36 -11.11 23.74
C ALA A 187 25.92 -11.65 25.06
N ASN A 188 25.24 -12.61 25.66
CA ASN A 188 25.74 -13.36 26.80
C ASN A 188 25.83 -14.83 26.40
N ARG A 189 26.99 -15.43 26.61
CA ARG A 189 27.19 -16.87 26.37
C ARG A 189 27.97 -17.45 27.55
N ASN A 190 27.39 -18.47 28.19
CA ASN A 190 28.00 -19.17 29.32
C ASN A 190 28.52 -18.22 30.42
N GLY A 191 27.74 -17.18 30.75
CA GLY A 191 28.08 -16.21 31.79
C GLY A 191 29.07 -15.12 31.36
N ASN A 192 29.63 -15.17 30.14
CA ASN A 192 30.43 -14.09 29.60
C ASN A 192 29.56 -13.16 28.74
N GLY A 193 29.38 -11.93 29.22
CA GLY A 193 28.60 -10.89 28.57
C GLY A 193 29.48 -9.97 27.74
N ASN A 194 29.09 -9.78 26.48
CA ASN A 194 29.76 -8.95 25.50
C ASN A 194 28.78 -7.91 24.98
N GLY A 195 29.21 -6.66 24.93
CA GLY A 195 28.40 -5.54 24.47
C GLY A 195 29.14 -4.73 23.42
N ALA A 196 28.46 -4.38 22.34
CA ALA A 196 29.00 -3.51 21.30
C ALA A 196 27.94 -2.51 20.85
N PHE A 197 28.34 -1.25 20.79
CA PHE A 197 27.58 -0.16 20.21
C PHE A 197 28.27 0.26 18.90
N THR A 198 27.50 0.43 17.84
CA THR A 198 27.98 0.81 16.52
C THR A 198 27.19 2.00 16.00
N ALA A 199 27.90 3.08 15.67
CA ALA A 199 27.35 4.22 14.94
C ALA A 199 27.83 4.17 13.49
N VAL A 200 26.90 4.21 12.54
CA VAL A 200 27.20 4.18 11.10
C VAL A 200 26.73 5.49 10.48
N TRP A 201 27.58 6.08 9.66
CA TRP A 201 27.22 7.16 8.76
C TRP A 201 27.27 6.64 7.33
N ARG A 202 26.09 6.56 6.69
CA ARG A 202 25.90 6.20 5.29
C ARG A 202 25.69 7.46 4.47
N ARG A 203 26.43 7.59 3.37
CA ARG A 203 26.30 8.68 2.40
C ARG A 203 26.13 8.14 0.98
N LEU A 204 25.08 8.60 0.29
CA LEU A 204 24.91 8.44 -1.15
C LEU A 204 25.97 9.30 -1.86
N THR A 205 26.95 8.65 -2.49
CA THR A 205 28.06 9.32 -3.20
C THR A 205 27.69 9.63 -4.64
N SER A 206 26.82 8.82 -5.25
CA SER A 206 26.27 9.01 -6.60
C SER A 206 24.92 8.31 -6.70
N ASP A 207 24.15 8.57 -7.76
CA ASP A 207 22.86 7.87 -7.99
C ASP A 207 23.01 6.34 -8.10
N ASN A 208 24.24 5.87 -8.31
CA ASN A 208 24.61 4.47 -8.50
C ASN A 208 25.55 3.93 -7.40
N GLY A 209 25.71 4.62 -6.27
CA GLY A 209 26.65 4.19 -5.24
C GLY A 209 26.54 4.89 -3.89
N TRP A 210 26.96 4.21 -2.83
CA TRP A 210 27.02 4.73 -1.46
C TRP A 210 28.28 4.28 -0.74
N ALA A 211 28.65 5.04 0.29
CA ALA A 211 29.72 4.71 1.21
C ALA A 211 29.22 4.80 2.66
N GLU A 212 29.73 3.94 3.51
CA GLU A 212 29.40 3.81 4.93
C GLU A 212 30.69 3.83 5.74
N LEU A 213 30.72 4.69 6.75
CA LEU A 213 31.74 4.68 7.79
C LEU A 213 31.06 4.22 9.09
N ALA A 214 31.51 3.12 9.66
CA ALA A 214 31.03 2.64 10.96
C ALA A 214 32.11 2.75 12.01
N LEU A 215 31.72 3.22 13.19
CA LEU A 215 32.52 3.27 14.39
C LEU A 215 31.85 2.37 15.42
N SER A 216 32.58 1.40 15.95
CA SER A 216 32.10 0.51 17.00
C SER A 216 32.90 0.68 18.28
N CYS A 217 32.23 0.57 19.42
CA CYS A 217 32.79 0.65 20.76
C CYS A 217 32.13 -0.41 21.64
N GLY A 218 32.85 -0.97 22.61
CA GLY A 218 32.43 -2.12 23.39
C GLY A 218 33.64 -2.90 23.84
N ASP A 219 33.60 -4.23 23.68
CA ASP A 219 34.76 -5.09 23.96
C ASP A 219 36.00 -4.71 23.13
N ASN A 220 35.79 -4.17 21.92
CA ASN A 220 36.83 -3.62 21.06
C ASN A 220 36.36 -2.33 20.40
N ILE A 221 37.30 -1.40 20.18
CA ILE A 221 37.04 -0.22 19.36
C ILE A 221 37.35 -0.60 17.90
N GLY A 222 36.36 -0.48 17.02
CA GLY A 222 36.49 -0.83 15.61
C GLY A 222 36.09 0.32 14.71
N THR A 223 36.69 0.35 13.53
CA THR A 223 36.25 1.19 12.41
C THR A 223 36.10 0.31 11.19
N SER A 224 34.97 0.45 10.49
CA SER A 224 34.73 -0.24 9.23
C SER A 224 34.33 0.74 8.14
N LEU A 225 34.94 0.60 6.98
CA LEU A 225 34.57 1.32 5.77
C LEU A 225 33.92 0.36 4.80
N ARG A 226 32.64 0.57 4.48
CA ARG A 226 31.91 -0.19 3.47
C ARG A 226 31.53 0.70 2.29
N GLY A 227 31.70 0.22 1.08
CA GLY A 227 31.30 0.92 -0.15
C GLY A 227 30.50 0.02 -1.06
N PHE A 228 29.51 0.58 -1.73
CA PHE A 228 28.72 -0.06 -2.77
C PHE A 228 28.78 0.78 -4.04
N LYS A 229 29.00 0.12 -5.18
CA LYS A 229 28.96 0.77 -6.49
C LYS A 229 28.33 -0.17 -7.51
N LYS A 230 27.33 0.32 -8.23
CA LYS A 230 26.84 -0.33 -9.43
C LYS A 230 27.84 -0.09 -10.57
N ILE A 231 28.38 -1.17 -11.13
CA ILE A 231 29.38 -1.10 -12.20
C ILE A 231 28.65 -0.95 -13.54
N ASN A 232 27.75 -1.89 -13.84
CA ASN A 232 26.95 -1.92 -15.08
C ASN A 232 25.48 -2.24 -14.75
N ARG A 233 24.59 -2.25 -15.75
CA ARG A 233 23.16 -2.60 -15.55
C ARG A 233 22.97 -3.97 -14.87
N ARG A 234 23.89 -4.90 -15.11
CA ARG A 234 23.85 -6.29 -14.62
C ARG A 234 24.79 -6.59 -13.45
N CYS A 235 25.76 -5.73 -13.13
CA CYS A 235 26.77 -6.04 -12.10
C CYS A 235 26.94 -4.91 -11.09
N TYR A 236 27.14 -5.28 -9.83
CA TYR A 236 27.46 -4.37 -8.73
C TYR A 236 28.57 -4.97 -7.85
N CYS A 237 29.30 -4.09 -7.18
CA CYS A 237 30.40 -4.46 -6.30
C CYS A 237 30.20 -3.80 -4.93
N THR A 238 30.55 -4.55 -3.89
CA THR A 238 30.67 -4.04 -2.53
C THR A 238 32.04 -4.35 -1.97
N ALA A 239 32.67 -3.38 -1.34
CA ALA A 239 33.93 -3.57 -0.60
C ALA A 239 33.71 -3.19 0.86
N ASN A 240 34.30 -3.94 1.78
CA ASN A 240 34.25 -3.69 3.21
C ASN A 240 35.65 -3.89 3.82
N ALA A 241 36.15 -2.90 4.56
CA ALA A 241 37.43 -2.95 5.23
C ALA A 241 37.22 -2.73 6.72
N ASN A 242 37.66 -3.67 7.56
CA ASN A 242 37.48 -3.62 9.01
C ASN A 242 38.83 -3.51 9.73
N ILE A 243 38.97 -2.51 10.59
CA ILE A 243 40.12 -2.32 11.47
C ILE A 243 39.59 -2.37 12.90
N SER A 244 40.17 -3.23 13.73
CA SER A 244 39.82 -3.28 15.16
C SER A 244 41.05 -3.05 16.02
N TYR A 245 40.88 -2.30 17.08
CA TYR A 245 41.85 -2.15 18.13
C TYR A 245 41.64 -3.25 19.17
N LEU A 246 42.59 -4.18 19.26
CA LEU A 246 42.52 -5.28 20.22
C LEU A 246 43.41 -4.91 21.43
N SER A 247 42.80 -4.81 22.61
CA SER A 247 43.53 -4.63 23.87
C SER A 247 43.57 -5.96 24.60
N ASN A 248 44.68 -6.69 24.50
CA ASN A 248 44.86 -7.97 25.21
C ASN A 248 46.13 -7.93 26.06
N ARG A 249 46.01 -8.19 27.37
CA ARG A 249 47.11 -8.30 28.36
C ARG A 249 48.22 -7.23 28.20
N GLY A 250 47.84 -5.95 28.13
CA GLY A 250 48.78 -4.82 28.11
C GLY A 250 49.48 -4.53 26.78
N ARG A 251 49.28 -5.35 25.73
CA ARG A 251 49.75 -5.02 24.38
C ARG A 251 48.62 -4.36 23.58
N LYS A 252 48.84 -3.09 23.25
CA LYS A 252 48.03 -2.27 22.37
C LYS A 252 48.41 -2.58 20.91
N ALA A 253 47.55 -3.24 20.15
CA ALA A 253 47.80 -3.52 18.74
C ALA A 253 46.60 -3.09 17.87
N ILE A 254 46.90 -2.32 16.81
CA ILE A 254 45.95 -2.09 15.72
C ILE A 254 45.98 -3.36 14.86
N ALA A 255 44.90 -4.12 14.86
CA ALA A 255 44.76 -5.30 14.02
C ALA A 255 43.91 -4.96 12.81
N PHE A 256 44.50 -5.07 11.61
CA PHE A 256 43.70 -5.18 10.40
C PHE A 256 42.98 -6.53 10.43
N THR A 257 41.66 -6.53 10.56
CA THR A 257 40.88 -7.76 10.77
C THR A 257 40.43 -8.41 9.48
N GLY A 258 40.24 -7.63 8.42
CA GLY A 258 40.01 -8.18 7.09
C GLY A 258 39.44 -7.18 6.10
N PHE A 259 39.63 -7.50 4.82
CA PHE A 259 39.02 -6.88 3.67
C PHE A 259 38.08 -7.88 3.01
N GLN A 260 36.80 -7.54 2.89
CA GLN A 260 35.83 -8.34 2.15
C GLN A 260 35.40 -7.59 0.89
N THR A 261 35.59 -8.19 -0.27
CA THR A 261 35.05 -7.70 -1.54
C THR A 261 34.02 -8.69 -2.08
N MET A 262 32.92 -8.19 -2.61
CA MET A 262 31.91 -8.98 -3.29
C MET A 262 31.60 -8.36 -4.63
N ILE A 263 31.66 -9.18 -5.68
CA ILE A 263 31.18 -8.84 -7.01
C ILE A 263 29.95 -9.70 -7.28
N ALA A 264 28.84 -9.06 -7.63
CA ALA A 264 27.60 -9.72 -7.99
C ALA A 264 27.21 -9.35 -9.42
N CYS A 265 26.82 -10.34 -10.20
CA CYS A 265 26.44 -10.19 -11.59
C CYS A 265 25.18 -11.01 -11.91
N GLN A 266 24.22 -10.35 -12.51
CA GLN A 266 23.05 -10.96 -13.12
C GLN A 266 23.46 -11.51 -14.50
N LEU A 267 23.57 -12.82 -14.58
CA LEU A 267 23.99 -13.54 -15.80
C LEU A 267 22.79 -13.71 -16.75
N ASP A 268 21.62 -13.98 -16.19
CA ASP A 268 20.34 -14.13 -16.90
C ASP A 268 19.19 -13.50 -16.09
N SER A 269 17.96 -13.46 -16.63
CA SER A 269 16.78 -12.94 -15.92
C SER A 269 16.55 -13.65 -14.57
N HIS A 270 16.84 -14.95 -14.51
CA HIS A 270 16.64 -15.79 -13.33
C HIS A 270 17.93 -16.17 -12.59
N LEU A 271 19.11 -15.92 -13.18
CA LEU A 271 20.40 -16.39 -12.66
C LEU A 271 21.26 -15.21 -12.18
N GLU A 272 21.61 -15.22 -10.90
CA GLU A 272 22.53 -14.27 -10.27
C GLU A 272 23.75 -15.02 -9.70
N GLY A 273 24.94 -14.64 -10.14
CA GLY A 273 26.21 -15.11 -9.58
C GLY A 273 26.81 -14.06 -8.65
N ARG A 274 27.32 -14.49 -7.49
CA ARG A 274 28.07 -13.65 -6.56
C ARG A 274 29.38 -14.32 -6.19
N LEU A 275 30.44 -13.53 -6.18
CA LEU A 275 31.77 -13.94 -5.75
C LEU A 275 32.17 -13.06 -4.57
N VAL A 276 32.34 -13.67 -3.40
CA VAL A 276 32.78 -13.00 -2.17
C VAL A 276 34.19 -13.47 -1.86
N TRP A 277 35.12 -12.52 -1.77
CA TRP A 277 36.48 -12.77 -1.35
C TRP A 277 36.75 -12.05 -0.03
N ASN A 278 37.16 -12.81 0.97
CA ASN A 278 37.54 -12.32 2.28
C ASN A 278 39.05 -12.50 2.45
N VAL A 279 39.77 -11.39 2.56
CA VAL A 279 41.22 -11.31 2.74
C VAL A 279 41.47 -10.92 4.19
N GLY A 280 41.93 -11.87 5.01
CA GLY A 280 42.07 -11.68 6.46
C GLY A 280 42.42 -12.97 7.17
N ARG A 281 42.23 -13.05 8.48
CA ARG A 281 42.35 -14.31 9.23
C ARG A 281 40.98 -14.70 9.78
N PRO A 282 40.27 -15.68 9.17
CA PRO A 282 40.68 -16.54 8.04
C PRO A 282 40.38 -15.94 6.65
N SER A 283 41.29 -16.14 5.69
CA SER A 283 41.06 -15.84 4.28
C SER A 283 40.11 -16.88 3.69
N ALA A 284 39.07 -16.43 2.99
CA ALA A 284 38.06 -17.33 2.42
C ALA A 284 37.55 -16.80 1.07
N MET A 285 37.23 -17.71 0.16
CA MET A 285 36.53 -17.40 -1.07
C MET A 285 35.20 -18.15 -1.09
N ARG A 286 34.12 -17.44 -1.42
CA ARG A 286 32.78 -17.99 -1.50
C ARG A 286 32.16 -17.63 -2.85
N THR A 287 31.75 -18.64 -3.59
CA THR A 287 30.98 -18.51 -4.83
C THR A 287 29.53 -18.88 -4.52
N ILE A 288 28.61 -17.98 -4.85
CA ILE A 288 27.17 -18.15 -4.67
C ILE A 288 26.52 -18.05 -6.03
N ILE A 289 25.72 -19.04 -6.40
CA ILE A 289 24.90 -19.04 -7.60
C ILE A 289 23.45 -19.17 -7.15
N LYS A 290 22.65 -18.14 -7.44
CA LYS A 290 21.23 -18.09 -7.13
C LYS A 290 20.44 -18.20 -8.44
N TYR A 291 19.51 -19.15 -8.47
CA TYR A 291 18.54 -19.31 -9.55
C TYR A 291 17.14 -19.10 -8.99
N ASP A 292 16.44 -18.04 -9.41
CA ASP A 292 15.16 -17.60 -8.84
C ASP A 292 14.05 -17.65 -9.90
N LYS A 293 13.08 -18.55 -9.69
CA LYS A 293 11.82 -18.61 -10.42
C LYS A 293 10.65 -18.29 -9.48
N GLU A 294 9.48 -18.05 -10.06
CA GLU A 294 8.27 -17.74 -9.29
C GLU A 294 7.90 -18.86 -8.31
N SER A 295 8.03 -20.12 -8.72
CA SER A 295 7.60 -21.28 -7.91
C SER A 295 8.70 -21.86 -7.02
N TYR A 296 9.97 -21.65 -7.35
CA TYR A 296 11.09 -22.20 -6.59
C TYR A 296 12.36 -21.38 -6.75
N MET A 297 13.23 -21.46 -5.75
CA MET A 297 14.55 -20.85 -5.73
C MET A 297 15.59 -21.92 -5.42
N LEU A 298 16.62 -22.01 -6.25
CA LEU A 298 17.80 -22.84 -5.99
C LEU A 298 18.98 -21.94 -5.66
N LEU A 299 19.71 -22.29 -4.61
CA LEU A 299 20.89 -21.56 -4.16
C LEU A 299 22.03 -22.54 -3.93
N PHE A 300 23.08 -22.40 -4.73
CA PHE A 300 24.32 -23.14 -4.62
C PHE A 300 25.39 -22.22 -4.01
N THR A 301 26.05 -22.68 -2.96
CA THR A 301 27.14 -21.94 -2.30
C THR A 301 28.33 -22.86 -2.13
N ALA A 302 29.46 -22.53 -2.73
CA ALA A 302 30.74 -23.18 -2.48
C ALA A 302 31.64 -22.23 -1.71
N GLN A 303 32.17 -22.66 -0.57
CA GLN A 303 33.11 -21.89 0.23
C GLN A 303 34.37 -22.71 0.48
N ALA A 304 35.52 -22.06 0.27
CA ALA A 304 36.84 -22.61 0.55
C ALA A 304 37.61 -21.67 1.47
N ILE A 305 38.17 -22.23 2.55
CA ILE A 305 39.04 -21.54 3.51
C ILE A 305 40.43 -22.18 3.39
N PRO A 306 41.35 -21.61 2.59
CA PRO A 306 42.62 -22.27 2.26
C PRO A 306 43.50 -22.56 3.49
N LEU A 307 43.48 -21.67 4.48
CA LEU A 307 44.40 -21.75 5.63
C LEU A 307 44.02 -22.86 6.62
N THR A 308 42.72 -23.08 6.85
CA THR A 308 42.21 -24.13 7.76
C THR A 308 41.85 -25.42 7.04
N ARG A 309 42.01 -25.45 5.70
CA ARG A 309 41.56 -26.54 4.80
C ARG A 309 40.07 -26.88 4.92
N ILE A 310 39.25 -25.99 5.50
CA ILE A 310 37.82 -26.18 5.59
C ILE A 310 37.18 -25.74 4.28
N SER A 311 36.58 -26.69 3.57
CA SER A 311 35.68 -26.43 2.45
C SER A 311 34.30 -27.00 2.73
N ASN A 312 33.28 -26.29 2.29
CA ASN A 312 31.90 -26.75 2.31
C ASN A 312 31.15 -26.29 1.05
N VAL A 313 30.25 -27.17 0.60
CA VAL A 313 29.30 -26.92 -0.47
C VAL A 313 27.91 -27.00 0.15
N THR A 314 27.11 -25.98 -0.07
CA THR A 314 25.71 -25.92 0.36
C THR A 314 24.82 -25.84 -0.88
N VAL A 315 23.92 -26.79 -1.02
CA VAL A 315 22.84 -26.76 -2.01
C VAL A 315 21.55 -26.50 -1.25
N SER A 316 20.77 -25.53 -1.69
CA SER A 316 19.49 -25.22 -1.06
C SER A 316 18.40 -25.07 -2.10
N SER A 317 17.26 -25.65 -1.79
CA SER A 317 16.04 -25.61 -2.59
C SER A 317 14.92 -25.06 -1.72
N ILE A 318 14.35 -23.95 -2.15
CA ILE A 318 13.24 -23.30 -1.49
C ILE A 318 12.06 -23.35 -2.45
N ARG A 319 11.01 -24.07 -2.08
CA ARG A 319 9.77 -24.15 -2.87
C ARG A 319 8.76 -23.16 -2.30
N LYS A 320 8.30 -22.25 -3.16
CA LYS A 320 7.26 -21.27 -2.84
C LYS A 320 5.92 -21.90 -3.21
N SER A 321 5.19 -22.42 -2.23
CA SER A 321 3.93 -23.17 -2.47
C SER A 321 2.74 -22.39 -1.93
N THR A 322 2.02 -21.72 -2.83
CA THR A 322 0.93 -20.78 -2.50
C THR A 322 1.45 -19.62 -1.62
N PHE A 323 0.80 -18.46 -1.58
CA PHE A 323 1.28 -17.28 -0.83
C PHE A 323 1.45 -17.48 0.71
N ILE A 324 1.27 -18.70 1.22
CA ILE A 324 1.10 -19.04 2.63
C ILE A 324 2.24 -19.90 3.18
N TYR A 325 2.84 -20.80 2.39
CA TYR A 325 3.88 -21.75 2.87
C TYR A 325 5.15 -21.72 2.01
N LEU A 326 6.30 -21.63 2.68
CA LEU A 326 7.62 -21.74 2.09
C LEU A 326 8.29 -22.99 2.65
N LEU A 327 8.54 -23.98 1.80
CA LEU A 327 9.28 -25.17 2.18
C LEU A 327 10.76 -24.97 1.84
N SER A 328 11.64 -25.17 2.80
CA SER A 328 13.08 -25.02 2.63
C SER A 328 13.79 -26.35 2.88
N LEU A 329 14.70 -26.69 1.98
CA LEU A 329 15.58 -27.84 2.10
C LEU A 329 17.01 -27.39 1.80
N HIS A 330 17.91 -27.58 2.76
CA HIS A 330 19.31 -27.22 2.67
C HIS A 330 20.17 -28.45 2.92
N TYR A 331 21.11 -28.69 2.03
CA TYR A 331 22.10 -29.75 2.15
C TYR A 331 23.48 -29.12 2.17
N ARG A 332 24.20 -29.27 3.29
CA ARG A 332 25.54 -28.75 3.48
C ARG A 332 26.49 -29.93 3.66
N VAL A 333 27.45 -30.06 2.76
CA VAL A 333 28.50 -31.08 2.85
C VAL A 333 29.84 -30.37 2.90
N GLY A 334 30.69 -30.78 3.82
CA GLY A 334 32.05 -30.28 3.85
C GLY A 334 32.98 -31.22 4.58
N THR A 335 34.20 -30.74 4.74
CA THR A 335 35.27 -31.39 5.51
C THR A 335 34.89 -31.70 6.96
N MET A 336 33.94 -30.95 7.55
CA MET A 336 33.42 -31.17 8.89
C MET A 336 32.17 -32.07 8.93
N GLY A 337 31.83 -32.73 7.83
CA GLY A 337 30.68 -33.63 7.72
C GLY A 337 29.51 -33.06 6.93
N ALA A 338 28.38 -33.77 7.02
CA ALA A 338 27.16 -33.45 6.31
C ALA A 338 26.07 -32.98 7.27
N VAL A 339 25.33 -31.94 6.86
CA VAL A 339 24.19 -31.39 7.58
C VAL A 339 23.04 -31.23 6.59
N VAL A 340 21.89 -31.82 6.94
CA VAL A 340 20.61 -31.64 6.25
C VAL A 340 19.77 -30.71 7.12
N GLU A 341 19.31 -29.60 6.55
CA GLU A 341 18.31 -28.74 7.20
C GLU A 341 17.02 -28.78 6.37
N TYR A 342 15.89 -29.02 7.01
CA TYR A 342 14.58 -28.96 6.36
C TYR A 342 13.62 -28.17 7.24
N GLY A 343 12.82 -27.31 6.63
CA GLY A 343 11.96 -26.40 7.37
C GLY A 343 10.76 -25.92 6.58
N CYS A 344 9.82 -25.36 7.32
CA CYS A 344 8.65 -24.71 6.78
C CYS A 344 8.50 -23.33 7.42
N GLU A 345 8.31 -22.32 6.58
CA GLU A 345 7.90 -20.99 7.01
C GLU A 345 6.47 -20.72 6.52
N THR A 346 5.67 -20.08 7.37
CA THR A 346 4.28 -19.74 7.09
C THR A 346 4.00 -18.29 7.46
N LYS A 347 3.25 -17.60 6.60
CA LYS A 347 2.79 -16.24 6.86
C LYS A 347 1.50 -16.31 7.67
N VAL A 348 1.57 -15.91 8.94
CA VAL A 348 0.44 -15.96 9.89
C VAL A 348 -0.47 -14.75 9.75
N SER A 349 0.11 -13.57 9.52
CA SER A 349 -0.60 -12.31 9.30
C SER A 349 0.15 -11.46 8.26
N GLN A 350 -0.42 -10.33 7.83
CA GLN A 350 0.24 -9.42 6.88
C GLN A 350 1.66 -9.01 7.34
N PHE A 351 1.86 -8.89 8.66
CA PHE A 351 3.11 -8.46 9.30
C PHE A 351 3.80 -9.55 10.12
N SER A 352 3.28 -10.77 10.16
CA SER A 352 3.82 -11.84 11.01
C SER A 352 4.11 -13.12 10.24
N THR A 353 5.32 -13.64 10.40
CA THR A 353 5.79 -14.88 9.77
C THR A 353 6.35 -15.80 10.85
N LEU A 354 5.95 -17.07 10.83
CA LEU A 354 6.45 -18.10 11.72
C LEU A 354 7.19 -19.15 10.90
N GLY A 355 8.32 -19.65 11.39
CA GLY A 355 9.10 -20.68 10.73
C GLY A 355 9.67 -21.67 11.72
N ALA A 356 9.75 -22.92 11.29
CA ALA A 356 10.41 -23.99 12.03
C ALA A 356 11.33 -24.76 11.07
N THR A 357 12.59 -24.89 11.44
CA THR A 357 13.61 -25.56 10.63
C THR A 357 14.36 -26.56 11.49
N MET A 358 14.34 -27.83 11.11
CA MET A 358 15.15 -28.88 11.69
C MET A 358 16.51 -28.93 11.00
N ALA A 359 17.58 -29.02 11.79
CA ALA A 359 18.94 -29.25 11.33
C ALA A 359 19.43 -30.58 11.92
N VAL A 360 19.85 -31.50 11.05
CA VAL A 360 20.36 -32.82 11.40
C VAL A 360 21.70 -33.01 10.72
N GLY A 361 22.75 -33.29 11.48
CA GLY A 361 24.06 -33.53 10.87
C GLY A 361 25.13 -33.95 11.86
N THR A 362 26.18 -34.57 11.35
CA THR A 362 27.23 -35.19 12.19
C THR A 362 28.05 -34.17 13.00
N SER A 363 28.06 -32.90 12.59
CA SER A 363 28.78 -31.81 13.29
C SER A 363 27.89 -30.93 14.16
N VAL A 364 26.56 -31.07 14.04
CA VAL A 364 25.58 -30.20 14.72
C VAL A 364 24.65 -31.03 15.61
N GLY A 365 24.63 -32.35 15.47
CA GLY A 365 23.66 -33.22 16.13
C GLY A 365 22.25 -33.00 15.56
N VAL A 366 21.28 -32.85 16.45
CA VAL A 366 19.87 -32.53 16.12
C VAL A 366 19.51 -31.21 16.78
N SER A 367 19.10 -30.23 15.97
CA SER A 367 18.68 -28.91 16.46
C SER A 367 17.42 -28.41 15.74
N LEU A 368 16.48 -27.89 16.52
CA LEU A 368 15.26 -27.23 16.06
C LEU A 368 15.46 -25.71 16.11
N LYS A 369 15.28 -25.03 14.99
CA LYS A 369 15.35 -23.57 14.90
C LYS A 369 13.95 -23.02 14.69
N ILE A 370 13.42 -22.31 15.69
CA ILE A 370 12.13 -21.61 15.59
C ILE A 370 12.41 -20.14 15.28
N LYS A 371 11.72 -19.62 14.28
CA LYS A 371 11.83 -18.24 13.82
C LYS A 371 10.45 -17.58 13.87
N PHE A 372 10.35 -16.43 14.53
CA PHE A 372 9.13 -15.63 14.54
C PHE A 372 9.46 -14.18 14.18
N ILE A 373 8.90 -13.69 13.09
CA ILE A 373 9.09 -12.32 12.62
C ILE A 373 7.77 -11.58 12.81
N ARG A 374 7.80 -10.43 13.47
CA ARG A 374 6.65 -9.53 13.61
C ARG A 374 7.07 -8.09 13.29
N GLY A 375 6.60 -7.57 12.16
CA GLY A 375 6.98 -6.25 11.66
C GLY A 375 8.49 -6.17 11.41
N GLN A 376 9.19 -5.34 12.19
CA GLN A 376 10.64 -5.16 12.11
C GLN A 376 11.41 -5.87 13.23
N GLN A 377 10.73 -6.74 13.99
CA GLN A 377 11.32 -7.53 15.05
C GLN A 377 11.42 -9.00 14.65
N GLU A 378 12.59 -9.59 14.85
CA GLU A 378 12.90 -10.99 14.58
C GLU A 378 13.25 -11.70 15.90
N PHE A 379 12.49 -12.73 16.24
CA PHE A 379 12.74 -13.60 17.37
C PHE A 379 13.25 -14.94 16.85
N PHE A 380 14.41 -15.36 17.32
CA PHE A 380 15.10 -16.57 16.86
C PHE A 380 15.46 -17.46 18.04
N PHE A 381 14.91 -18.68 18.05
CA PHE A 381 15.06 -19.65 19.14
C PHE A 381 15.71 -20.92 18.60
N PRO A 382 17.06 -21.00 18.53
CA PRO A 382 17.75 -22.24 18.26
C PRO A 382 17.73 -23.13 19.51
N ILE A 383 17.04 -24.25 19.40
CA ILE A 383 16.92 -25.29 20.42
C ILE A 383 17.85 -26.45 20.01
N HIS A 384 18.85 -26.74 20.82
CA HIS A 384 19.73 -27.88 20.65
C HIS A 384 19.11 -29.08 21.37
N LEU A 385 18.80 -30.15 20.64
CA LEU A 385 18.06 -31.30 21.19
C LEU A 385 18.97 -32.48 21.53
N SER A 386 20.03 -32.71 20.76
CA SER A 386 20.91 -33.87 20.95
C SER A 386 22.26 -33.60 20.27
N GLU A 387 23.36 -34.01 20.89
CA GLU A 387 24.71 -33.92 20.30
C GLU A 387 24.92 -35.01 19.24
N SER A 388 24.28 -36.17 19.43
CA SER A 388 24.31 -37.28 18.51
C SER A 388 23.08 -37.30 17.59
N ILE A 389 23.12 -38.09 16.51
CA ILE A 389 21.96 -38.22 15.61
C ILE A 389 21.00 -39.26 16.21
N VAL A 390 20.11 -38.78 17.08
CA VAL A 390 19.06 -39.61 17.70
C VAL A 390 17.76 -39.51 16.91
N PRO A 391 17.19 -40.63 16.42
CA PRO A 391 15.92 -40.61 15.67
C PRO A 391 14.75 -40.02 16.46
N GLU A 392 14.70 -40.27 17.77
CA GLU A 392 13.65 -39.75 18.65
C GLU A 392 13.63 -38.23 18.68
N ALA A 393 14.80 -37.59 18.86
CA ALA A 393 14.94 -36.14 18.83
C ALA A 393 14.48 -35.54 17.48
N ILE A 394 14.69 -36.25 16.37
CA ILE A 394 14.23 -35.83 15.04
C ILE A 394 12.69 -35.91 14.94
N VAL A 395 12.09 -37.01 15.41
CA VAL A 395 10.63 -37.20 15.40
C VAL A 395 9.94 -36.17 16.29
N TYR A 396 10.40 -35.98 17.53
CA TYR A 396 9.84 -34.97 18.41
C TYR A 396 10.09 -33.55 17.88
N GLY A 397 11.30 -33.24 17.41
CA GLY A 397 11.64 -31.94 16.84
C GLY A 397 10.81 -31.57 15.60
N THR A 398 10.28 -32.55 14.87
CA THR A 398 9.44 -32.30 13.69
C THR A 398 7.95 -32.23 13.98
N PHE A 399 7.41 -33.25 14.64
CA PHE A 399 5.97 -33.37 14.82
C PHE A 399 5.44 -32.52 15.97
N LEU A 400 6.23 -32.32 17.03
CA LEU A 400 5.77 -31.54 18.19
C LEU A 400 5.54 -30.06 17.85
N PRO A 401 6.44 -29.33 17.16
CA PRO A 401 6.17 -27.93 16.79
C PRO A 401 5.00 -27.78 15.83
N LEU A 402 4.80 -28.74 14.91
CA LEU A 402 3.66 -28.75 14.01
C LEU A 402 2.35 -28.96 14.76
N ALA A 403 2.30 -29.93 15.69
CA ALA A 403 1.12 -30.16 16.51
C ALA A 403 0.78 -28.94 17.39
N ILE A 404 1.78 -28.36 18.06
CA ILE A 404 1.64 -27.13 18.85
C ILE A 404 1.10 -26.00 17.96
N TYR A 405 1.64 -25.84 16.75
CA TYR A 405 1.17 -24.82 15.81
C TYR A 405 -0.29 -25.04 15.39
N PHE A 406 -0.71 -26.27 15.06
CA PHE A 406 -2.10 -26.52 14.67
C PHE A 406 -3.09 -26.26 15.82
N VAL A 407 -2.73 -26.62 17.05
CA VAL A 407 -3.53 -26.34 18.24
C VAL A 407 -3.59 -24.83 18.50
N ALA A 408 -2.44 -24.15 18.54
CA ALA A 408 -2.37 -22.71 18.74
C ALA A 408 -3.09 -21.94 17.63
N LYS A 409 -3.01 -22.42 16.38
CA LYS A 409 -3.68 -21.83 15.25
C LYS A 409 -5.20 -21.82 15.44
N LYS A 410 -5.76 -23.00 15.73
CA LYS A 410 -7.22 -23.17 15.86
C LYS A 410 -7.79 -22.50 17.12
N LEU A 411 -7.04 -22.50 18.23
CA LEU A 411 -7.54 -22.01 19.52
C LEU A 411 -7.22 -20.54 19.81
N ILE A 412 -6.14 -20.00 19.24
CA ILE A 412 -5.63 -18.67 19.60
C ILE A 412 -5.54 -17.76 18.36
N ILE A 413 -4.88 -18.20 17.30
CA ILE A 413 -4.54 -17.34 16.14
C ILE A 413 -5.78 -17.02 15.30
N ASP A 414 -6.51 -18.04 14.86
CA ASP A 414 -7.68 -17.87 13.99
C ASP A 414 -8.79 -17.01 14.65
N PRO A 415 -9.18 -17.21 15.93
CA PRO A 415 -10.18 -16.34 16.55
C PRO A 415 -9.69 -14.90 16.74
N TYR A 416 -8.39 -14.71 17.03
CA TYR A 416 -7.80 -13.38 17.16
C TYR A 416 -7.80 -12.61 15.82
N LEU A 417 -7.38 -13.27 14.73
CA LEU A 417 -7.34 -12.65 13.40
C LEU A 417 -8.75 -12.29 12.92
N LYS A 418 -9.74 -13.16 13.15
CA LYS A 418 -11.12 -12.88 12.79
C LYS A 418 -11.68 -11.67 13.56
N CYS A 419 -11.41 -11.57 14.85
CA CYS A 419 -11.80 -10.42 15.67
C CYS A 419 -11.18 -9.12 15.15
N GLN A 420 -9.91 -9.17 14.74
CA GLN A 420 -9.21 -7.99 14.20
C GLN A 420 -9.80 -7.54 12.86
N GLU A 421 -10.14 -8.48 11.97
CA GLU A 421 -10.78 -8.19 10.68
C GLU A 421 -12.17 -7.57 10.88
N GLU A 422 -12.96 -8.09 11.83
CA GLU A 422 -14.28 -7.56 12.19
C GLU A 422 -14.17 -6.13 12.74
N GLU A 423 -13.20 -5.84 13.61
CA GLU A 423 -12.94 -4.49 14.12
C GLU A 423 -12.52 -3.51 13.02
N SER A 424 -11.63 -3.92 12.11
CA SER A 424 -11.19 -3.04 11.00
C SER A 424 -12.34 -2.74 10.05
N GLN A 425 -13.13 -3.76 9.69
CA GLN A 425 -14.31 -3.57 8.84
C GLN A 425 -15.38 -2.72 9.54
N GLY A 426 -15.53 -2.87 10.87
CA GLY A 426 -16.42 -2.04 11.67
C GLY A 426 -16.05 -0.57 11.59
N LYS A 427 -14.78 -0.24 11.84
CA LYS A 427 -14.26 1.15 11.76
C LYS A 427 -14.39 1.75 10.37
N GLU A 428 -14.04 1.00 9.33
CA GLU A 428 -14.18 1.47 7.95
C GLU A 428 -15.65 1.74 7.57
N LYS A 429 -16.57 0.88 8.00
CA LYS A 429 -18.01 1.08 7.79
C LYS A 429 -18.54 2.27 8.58
N GLU A 430 -18.08 2.47 9.81
CA GLU A 430 -18.46 3.60 10.65
C GLU A 430 -17.97 4.93 10.06
N GLU A 431 -16.70 5.02 9.67
CA GLU A 431 -16.14 6.21 9.01
C GLU A 431 -16.82 6.49 7.66
N ALA A 432 -17.12 5.45 6.87
CA ALA A 432 -17.84 5.60 5.62
C ALA A 432 -19.29 6.07 5.84
N ALA A 433 -19.98 5.52 6.85
CA ALA A 433 -21.34 5.92 7.21
C ALA A 433 -21.41 7.35 7.74
N GLU A 434 -20.44 7.78 8.56
CA GLU A 434 -20.36 9.16 9.07
C GLU A 434 -20.17 10.15 7.92
N LYS A 435 -19.22 9.88 7.00
CA LYS A 435 -19.00 10.70 5.80
C LYS A 435 -20.24 10.74 4.90
N MET A 436 -20.93 9.60 4.74
CA MET A 436 -22.16 9.52 3.94
C MET A 436 -23.30 10.32 4.57
N ALA A 437 -23.48 10.23 5.89
CA ALA A 437 -24.49 10.97 6.63
C ALA A 437 -24.28 12.49 6.52
N ALA A 438 -23.03 12.95 6.69
CA ALA A 438 -22.67 14.35 6.53
C ALA A 438 -22.98 14.88 5.12
N LYS A 439 -22.59 14.15 4.06
CA LYS A 439 -22.90 14.53 2.67
C LYS A 439 -24.40 14.51 2.37
N LYS A 440 -25.14 13.54 2.93
CA LYS A 440 -26.60 13.46 2.78
C LYS A 440 -27.30 14.67 3.39
N GLU A 441 -26.87 15.10 4.57
CA GLU A 441 -27.41 16.30 5.22
C GLU A 441 -27.11 17.57 4.40
N GLU A 442 -25.89 17.70 3.89
CA GLU A 442 -25.50 18.81 3.00
C GLU A 442 -26.31 18.84 1.71
N ALA A 443 -26.52 17.68 1.08
CA ALA A 443 -27.32 17.57 -0.14
C ALA A 443 -28.79 17.92 0.11
N ALA A 444 -29.39 17.39 1.19
CA ALA A 444 -30.78 17.70 1.57
C ALA A 444 -30.97 19.20 1.87
N ALA A 445 -30.03 19.80 2.59
CA ALA A 445 -29.97 21.24 2.83
C ALA A 445 -29.92 22.04 1.52
N THR A 446 -29.12 21.60 0.55
CA THR A 446 -29.01 22.25 -0.76
C THR A 446 -30.31 22.15 -1.56
N VAL A 447 -30.92 20.96 -1.61
CA VAL A 447 -32.21 20.73 -2.28
C VAL A 447 -33.29 21.63 -1.71
N GLU A 448 -33.35 21.77 -0.38
CA GLU A 448 -34.32 22.64 0.28
C GLU A 448 -34.20 24.11 -0.15
N LEU A 449 -32.97 24.62 -0.29
CA LEU A 449 -32.71 26.00 -0.74
C LEU A 449 -33.12 26.24 -2.20
N LEU A 450 -33.11 25.18 -3.02
CA LEU A 450 -33.36 25.29 -4.45
C LEU A 450 -34.84 25.28 -4.82
N LYS A 451 -35.72 24.70 -3.99
CA LYS A 451 -37.13 24.44 -4.34
C LYS A 451 -37.85 25.67 -4.91
N GLU A 452 -37.80 26.79 -4.20
CA GLU A 452 -38.51 28.02 -4.60
C GLU A 452 -37.98 28.61 -5.91
N SER A 453 -36.66 28.56 -6.13
CA SER A 453 -36.06 29.04 -7.37
C SER A 453 -36.38 28.13 -8.56
N VAL A 454 -36.50 26.83 -8.31
CA VAL A 454 -36.80 25.81 -9.31
C VAL A 454 -38.25 25.90 -9.77
N GLU A 455 -39.21 26.08 -8.86
CA GLU A 455 -40.64 26.26 -9.19
C GLU A 455 -40.84 27.43 -10.16
N ARG A 456 -40.24 28.60 -9.85
CA ARG A 456 -40.27 29.77 -10.74
C ARG A 456 -39.62 29.50 -12.10
N SER A 457 -38.54 28.71 -12.11
CA SER A 457 -37.85 28.31 -13.34
C SER A 457 -38.74 27.42 -14.21
N ILE A 458 -39.43 26.44 -13.61
CA ILE A 458 -40.36 25.53 -14.30
C ILE A 458 -41.47 26.33 -14.98
N GLU A 459 -42.14 27.24 -14.26
CA GLU A 459 -43.19 28.08 -14.85
C GLU A 459 -42.70 28.90 -16.06
N SER A 460 -41.47 29.42 -15.97
CA SER A 460 -40.89 30.22 -17.04
C SER A 460 -40.53 29.40 -18.28
N GLU A 461 -40.06 28.16 -18.08
CA GLU A 461 -39.74 27.22 -19.16
C GLU A 461 -41.02 26.65 -19.78
N GLU A 462 -42.07 26.36 -19.00
CA GLU A 462 -43.36 25.90 -19.51
C GLU A 462 -44.02 26.95 -20.42
N ARG A 463 -43.99 28.23 -20.04
CA ARG A 463 -44.48 29.33 -20.89
C ARG A 463 -43.76 29.39 -22.25
N LYS A 464 -42.47 29.06 -22.27
CA LYS A 464 -41.64 29.06 -23.48
C LYS A 464 -41.67 27.72 -24.24
N ARG A 465 -42.43 26.73 -23.77
CA ARG A 465 -42.38 25.33 -24.24
C ARG A 465 -40.95 24.76 -24.24
N GLY A 466 -40.19 25.16 -23.24
CA GLY A 466 -38.79 24.88 -23.04
C GLY A 466 -38.53 23.52 -22.40
N LEU A 467 -37.40 23.40 -21.69
CA LEU A 467 -36.93 22.14 -21.11
C LEU A 467 -37.38 22.03 -19.66
N VAL A 468 -38.18 21.00 -19.34
CA VAL A 468 -38.66 20.73 -17.98
C VAL A 468 -38.33 19.29 -17.60
N ILE A 469 -37.60 19.10 -16.50
CA ILE A 469 -37.25 17.80 -15.96
C ILE A 469 -38.45 17.26 -15.17
N LEU A 470 -38.87 16.04 -15.50
CA LEU A 470 -40.01 15.36 -14.87
C LEU A 470 -39.57 14.32 -13.84
N LYS A 471 -38.48 13.61 -14.10
CA LYS A 471 -37.90 12.61 -13.18
C LYS A 471 -36.39 12.60 -13.35
N ALA A 472 -35.64 12.61 -12.26
CA ALA A 472 -34.20 12.46 -12.29
C ALA A 472 -33.72 11.63 -11.10
N LEU A 473 -33.09 10.50 -11.37
CA LEU A 473 -32.62 9.55 -10.36
C LEU A 473 -31.12 9.32 -10.51
N TYR A 474 -30.39 9.37 -9.40
CA TYR A 474 -28.95 9.12 -9.36
C TYR A 474 -28.62 7.99 -8.39
N GLY A 475 -27.87 6.99 -8.83
CA GLY A 475 -27.45 5.85 -8.00
C GLY A 475 -27.38 4.56 -8.80
N LYS A 476 -27.63 3.42 -8.14
CA LYS A 476 -27.70 2.12 -8.81
C LYS A 476 -29.12 1.83 -9.27
N LEU A 477 -29.38 2.13 -10.54
CA LEU A 477 -30.66 1.86 -11.18
C LEU A 477 -30.75 0.36 -11.53
N ILE A 478 -31.79 -0.30 -11.05
CA ILE A 478 -32.17 -1.66 -11.46
C ILE A 478 -33.39 -1.52 -12.36
N SER A 479 -33.35 -2.11 -13.55
CA SER A 479 -34.49 -2.17 -14.47
C SER A 479 -35.14 -3.55 -14.39
N ASP A 480 -36.45 -3.61 -14.12
CA ASP A 480 -37.23 -4.84 -14.29
C ASP A 480 -37.48 -5.12 -15.78
N ASP A 481 -37.81 -6.38 -16.12
CA ASP A 481 -38.07 -6.84 -17.49
C ASP A 481 -39.20 -6.05 -18.21
N GLU A 482 -40.10 -5.39 -17.46
CA GLU A 482 -41.15 -4.50 -17.99
C GLU A 482 -40.71 -3.02 -18.18
N GLY A 483 -39.48 -2.66 -17.79
CA GLY A 483 -38.94 -1.32 -17.97
C GLY A 483 -39.38 -0.29 -16.93
N GLU A 484 -40.04 -0.71 -15.84
CA GLU A 484 -40.19 0.12 -14.64
C GLU A 484 -38.87 0.13 -13.84
N LEU A 485 -38.42 1.33 -13.48
CA LEU A 485 -37.26 1.55 -12.62
C LEU A 485 -37.69 1.32 -11.18
N LEU A 486 -37.28 0.21 -10.57
CA LEU A 486 -37.46 -0.04 -9.15
C LEU A 486 -36.60 0.95 -8.34
N ASP A 487 -37.11 1.42 -7.20
CA ASP A 487 -36.38 2.22 -6.21
C ASP A 487 -35.23 1.38 -5.60
N GLY A 488 -34.09 1.34 -6.29
CA GLY A 488 -32.83 0.85 -5.73
C GLY A 488 -32.22 1.85 -4.73
N GLN A 489 -30.92 1.71 -4.42
CA GLN A 489 -30.15 2.76 -3.72
C GLN A 489 -29.96 3.96 -4.66
N CYS A 490 -31.03 4.75 -4.82
CA CYS A 490 -31.11 5.89 -5.70
C CYS A 490 -31.60 7.13 -4.94
N ILE A 491 -31.16 8.29 -5.40
CA ILE A 491 -31.56 9.58 -4.87
C ILE A 491 -32.32 10.37 -5.93
N ASP A 492 -33.34 11.09 -5.49
CA ASP A 492 -34.05 12.03 -6.35
C ASP A 492 -33.22 13.31 -6.49
N VAL A 493 -32.81 13.60 -7.72
CA VAL A 493 -32.02 14.78 -8.10
C VAL A 493 -32.78 15.69 -9.07
N ILE A 494 -34.12 15.64 -9.08
CA ILE A 494 -34.94 16.53 -9.93
C ILE A 494 -34.62 18.00 -9.63
N THR A 495 -34.64 18.38 -8.36
CA THR A 495 -34.48 19.80 -7.97
C THR A 495 -33.09 20.34 -8.34
N PRO A 496 -31.96 19.68 -7.99
CA PRO A 496 -30.63 20.11 -8.43
C PRO A 496 -30.47 20.15 -9.95
N VAL A 497 -30.97 19.15 -10.67
CA VAL A 497 -30.84 19.09 -12.14
C VAL A 497 -31.68 20.17 -12.81
N GLN A 498 -32.91 20.40 -12.36
CA GLN A 498 -33.77 21.45 -12.90
C GLN A 498 -33.19 22.85 -12.63
N ALA A 499 -32.53 23.06 -11.49
CA ALA A 499 -31.85 24.32 -11.17
C ALA A 499 -30.71 24.67 -12.15
N LEU A 500 -30.14 23.65 -12.81
CA LEU A 500 -29.09 23.80 -13.81
C LEU A 500 -29.63 24.08 -15.23
N VAL A 501 -30.94 23.94 -15.47
CA VAL A 501 -31.57 24.23 -16.76
C VAL A 501 -31.64 25.74 -17.03
N ARG A 502 -31.23 26.17 -18.22
CA ARG A 502 -31.31 27.56 -18.67
C ARG A 502 -31.57 27.67 -20.16
N ASP A 503 -32.41 28.63 -20.53
CA ASP A 503 -32.76 28.92 -21.93
C ASP A 503 -33.14 27.64 -22.69
N SER A 504 -33.93 26.80 -22.01
CA SER A 504 -34.35 25.49 -22.49
C SER A 504 -33.23 24.50 -22.83
N GLN A 505 -32.06 24.62 -22.17
CA GLN A 505 -30.93 23.70 -22.27
C GLN A 505 -30.39 23.29 -20.89
N LEU A 506 -29.92 22.05 -20.76
CA LEU A 506 -29.17 21.57 -19.59
C LEU A 506 -27.77 21.19 -20.05
N ILE A 507 -26.75 21.69 -19.36
CA ILE A 507 -25.35 21.30 -19.62
C ILE A 507 -24.79 20.71 -18.33
N LEU A 508 -24.42 19.43 -18.36
CA LEU A 508 -23.60 18.78 -17.35
C LEU A 508 -22.22 18.58 -17.95
N SER A 509 -21.22 19.21 -17.35
CA SER A 509 -19.84 19.15 -17.84
C SER A 509 -19.16 17.81 -17.49
N ASP A 510 -18.08 17.49 -18.21
CA ASP A 510 -17.20 16.37 -17.87
C ASP A 510 -16.55 16.67 -16.52
N THR A 511 -17.00 15.96 -15.51
CA THR A 511 -16.57 16.12 -14.13
C THR A 511 -16.09 14.77 -13.63
N LYS A 512 -15.12 14.78 -12.71
CA LYS A 512 -14.52 13.54 -12.21
C LYS A 512 -15.56 12.60 -11.59
N THR A 513 -16.60 13.16 -10.97
CA THR A 513 -17.80 12.48 -10.46
C THR A 513 -18.97 13.46 -10.35
N LYS A 514 -20.20 13.08 -10.73
CA LYS A 514 -21.40 13.94 -10.55
C LYS A 514 -21.83 14.11 -9.09
N CYS A 515 -21.28 13.30 -8.18
CA CYS A 515 -21.46 13.43 -6.73
C CYS A 515 -21.09 14.81 -6.18
N ASP A 516 -20.16 15.53 -6.82
CA ASP A 516 -19.66 16.82 -6.32
C ASP A 516 -20.53 18.03 -6.73
N ILE A 517 -21.61 17.78 -7.49
CA ILE A 517 -22.59 18.81 -7.84
C ILE A 517 -23.41 19.14 -6.58
N PRO A 518 -23.62 20.43 -6.25
CA PRO A 518 -24.43 20.81 -5.09
C PRO A 518 -25.83 20.18 -5.12
N GLY A 519 -26.19 19.44 -4.07
CA GLY A 519 -27.46 18.71 -3.98
C GLY A 519 -27.39 17.24 -4.39
N PHE A 520 -26.24 16.76 -4.87
CA PHE A 520 -25.96 15.33 -5.06
C PHE A 520 -25.23 14.76 -3.85
N TYR A 521 -25.41 13.46 -3.60
CA TYR A 521 -24.56 12.67 -2.72
C TYR A 521 -24.49 11.24 -3.26
N ASP A 522 -23.55 10.45 -2.76
CA ASP A 522 -23.37 9.06 -3.18
C ASP A 522 -24.28 8.13 -2.34
N PRO A 523 -25.31 7.48 -2.93
CA PRO A 523 -26.13 6.50 -2.21
C PRO A 523 -25.53 5.09 -2.13
N CYS A 524 -24.54 4.78 -2.97
CA CYS A 524 -23.97 3.43 -3.11
C CYS A 524 -22.45 3.50 -3.34
N PRO A 525 -21.66 3.83 -2.29
CA PRO A 525 -20.22 3.96 -2.40
C PRO A 525 -19.57 2.64 -2.84
N GLY A 526 -18.72 2.72 -3.87
CA GLY A 526 -18.00 1.57 -4.44
C GLY A 526 -18.74 0.84 -5.56
N GLU A 527 -20.00 1.16 -5.82
CA GLU A 527 -20.76 0.61 -6.95
C GLU A 527 -20.84 1.59 -8.14
N THR A 528 -21.19 1.09 -9.32
CA THR A 528 -21.35 1.92 -10.52
C THR A 528 -22.64 2.72 -10.45
N LYS A 529 -22.52 4.05 -10.49
CA LYS A 529 -23.63 5.00 -10.43
C LYS A 529 -24.04 5.45 -11.81
N THR A 530 -25.34 5.58 -12.01
CA THR A 530 -25.95 6.09 -13.24
C THR A 530 -26.93 7.20 -12.92
N LEU A 531 -27.02 8.18 -13.82
CA LEU A 531 -27.98 9.28 -13.76
C LEU A 531 -29.04 9.07 -14.83
N TYR A 532 -30.28 8.83 -14.41
CA TYR A 532 -31.45 8.76 -15.30
C TYR A 532 -32.18 10.09 -15.26
N ILE A 533 -32.53 10.63 -16.43
CA ILE A 533 -33.29 11.87 -16.57
C ILE A 533 -34.41 11.67 -17.59
N ARG A 534 -35.64 11.97 -17.17
CA ARG A 534 -36.83 12.08 -18.02
C ARG A 534 -37.27 13.53 -18.05
N TYR A 535 -37.45 14.09 -19.25
CA TYR A 535 -37.75 15.50 -19.44
C TYR A 535 -38.75 15.74 -20.57
N LYS A 536 -39.35 16.93 -20.55
CA LYS A 536 -40.28 17.45 -21.56
C LYS A 536 -39.61 18.62 -22.26
N PHE A 537 -39.57 18.59 -23.60
CA PHE A 537 -39.08 19.69 -24.42
C PHE A 537 -40.02 19.89 -25.61
N ARG A 538 -40.51 21.10 -25.86
CA ARG A 538 -41.49 21.40 -26.92
C ARG A 538 -42.71 20.45 -26.90
N ASN A 539 -43.22 20.15 -25.71
CA ASN A 539 -44.31 19.18 -25.46
C ASN A 539 -44.02 17.72 -25.83
N LYS A 540 -42.76 17.35 -26.11
CA LYS A 540 -42.34 15.97 -26.34
C LYS A 540 -41.60 15.42 -25.14
N LEU A 541 -41.88 14.17 -24.80
CA LEU A 541 -41.20 13.43 -23.73
C LEU A 541 -39.92 12.79 -24.26
N HIS A 542 -38.86 12.93 -23.49
CA HIS A 542 -37.54 12.37 -23.76
C HIS A 542 -36.99 11.73 -22.47
N GLN A 543 -36.10 10.75 -22.64
CA GLN A 543 -35.40 10.09 -21.55
C GLN A 543 -33.95 9.82 -21.92
N VAL A 544 -33.06 9.87 -20.94
CA VAL A 544 -31.63 9.58 -21.09
C VAL A 544 -31.08 8.93 -19.83
N THR A 545 -30.15 8.01 -19.99
CA THR A 545 -29.37 7.39 -18.91
C THR A 545 -27.89 7.65 -19.17
N LEU A 546 -27.16 8.07 -18.15
CA LEU A 546 -25.76 8.49 -18.23
C LEU A 546 -24.91 7.77 -17.18
N ALA A 547 -23.66 7.49 -17.50
CA ALA A 547 -22.69 7.09 -16.49
C ALA A 547 -22.29 8.30 -15.61
N ASP A 548 -21.66 8.05 -14.46
CA ASP A 548 -21.28 9.08 -13.50
C ASP A 548 -20.37 10.18 -14.09
N ASN A 549 -19.50 9.84 -15.04
CA ASN A 549 -18.50 10.78 -15.56
C ASN A 549 -18.91 11.44 -16.89
N ASP A 550 -19.99 10.98 -17.53
CA ASP A 550 -20.33 11.45 -18.87
C ASP A 550 -20.88 12.88 -18.87
N ALA A 551 -20.30 13.74 -19.71
CA ALA A 551 -20.87 15.05 -20.01
C ALA A 551 -22.13 14.92 -20.88
N ILE A 552 -23.13 15.79 -20.67
CA ILE A 552 -24.31 15.86 -21.55
C ILE A 552 -24.78 17.28 -21.79
N ARG A 553 -25.31 17.53 -22.99
CA ARG A 553 -26.11 18.70 -23.32
C ARG A 553 -27.52 18.26 -23.72
N LEU A 554 -28.53 18.68 -22.98
CA LEU A 554 -29.95 18.53 -23.34
C LEU A 554 -30.47 19.86 -23.90
N PRO A 555 -31.44 19.83 -24.82
CA PRO A 555 -32.05 18.65 -25.44
C PRO A 555 -31.10 17.98 -26.45
N LEU A 556 -31.10 16.65 -26.51
CA LEU A 556 -30.34 15.88 -27.51
C LEU A 556 -30.82 16.21 -28.93
N GLN A 557 -29.91 16.31 -29.90
CA GLN A 557 -30.22 16.68 -31.29
C GLN A 557 -30.89 15.57 -32.12
N SER A 558 -31.46 14.51 -31.52
CA SER A 558 -32.12 13.42 -32.27
C SER A 558 -33.62 13.59 -32.38
N LYS A 559 -34.12 13.40 -33.61
CA LYS A 559 -35.54 13.20 -33.95
C LYS A 559 -36.03 11.84 -33.46
N TYR A 560 -36.22 11.63 -32.16
CA TYR A 560 -37.08 10.52 -31.70
C TYR A 560 -38.01 10.96 -30.58
N THR A 561 -39.31 10.74 -30.82
CA THR A 561 -40.44 10.97 -29.91
C THR A 561 -40.94 9.57 -29.58
N TYR A 562 -40.94 9.15 -28.30
CA TYR A 562 -41.59 7.88 -27.95
C TYR A 562 -43.12 8.11 -27.85
N TYR A 563 -43.86 7.50 -28.76
CA TYR A 563 -45.25 7.08 -28.52
C TYR A 563 -45.20 5.65 -27.96
N HIS A 564 -46.22 5.27 -27.19
CA HIS A 564 -46.39 3.93 -26.61
C HIS A 564 -45.88 2.79 -27.51
N GLY A 565 -45.02 1.92 -26.96
CA GLY A 565 -45.03 0.50 -27.33
C GLY A 565 -43.94 -0.08 -28.23
N TYR A 566 -42.97 0.65 -28.82
CA TYR A 566 -41.93 -0.01 -29.65
C TYR A 566 -40.53 0.62 -29.53
N LYS A 567 -39.52 -0.23 -29.24
CA LYS A 567 -38.07 0.09 -29.20
C LYS A 567 -37.48 0.11 -30.62
N SER A 568 -36.62 1.08 -30.93
CA SER A 568 -35.75 1.09 -32.12
C SER A 568 -34.33 1.54 -31.74
N LYS A 569 -33.32 0.86 -32.31
CA LYS A 569 -31.87 1.05 -32.08
C LYS A 569 -31.26 1.99 -33.15
N TYR A 570 -30.27 2.80 -32.74
CA TYR A 570 -28.93 3.00 -33.37
C TYR A 570 -28.34 4.44 -33.38
N THR A 571 -27.01 4.44 -33.16
CA THR A 571 -25.83 5.30 -33.46
C THR A 571 -25.91 6.81 -33.74
N TYR A 572 -24.96 7.55 -33.14
CA TYR A 572 -24.51 8.88 -33.54
C TYR A 572 -23.06 8.83 -34.07
N ASP A 573 -22.80 9.59 -35.13
CA ASP A 573 -21.49 9.84 -35.73
C ASP A 573 -21.05 11.28 -35.38
N HIS A 574 -20.04 11.41 -34.50
CA HIS A 574 -19.03 12.47 -34.51
C HIS A 574 -18.06 12.36 -33.30
N GLY A 575 -16.80 12.01 -33.59
CA GLY A 575 -15.60 12.75 -33.16
C GLY A 575 -15.18 12.87 -31.67
N TYR A 576 -15.98 12.44 -30.69
CA TYR A 576 -15.58 12.39 -29.28
C TYR A 576 -15.90 11.02 -28.69
N ARG A 577 -14.98 10.53 -27.83
CA ARG A 577 -14.87 9.15 -27.34
C ARG A 577 -16.20 8.48 -27.02
N GLU A 578 -16.30 7.23 -27.47
CA GLU A 578 -17.42 6.29 -27.35
C GLU A 578 -18.00 6.24 -25.93
N SER A 579 -19.24 6.67 -25.77
CA SER A 579 -20.09 6.33 -24.63
C SER A 579 -20.87 5.06 -24.98
N THR A 580 -20.59 3.97 -24.27
CA THR A 580 -21.22 2.66 -24.49
C THR A 580 -22.68 2.70 -24.02
N LEU A 581 -23.61 2.68 -24.97
CA LEU A 581 -25.04 2.53 -24.73
C LEU A 581 -25.37 1.05 -24.50
N ILE A 582 -25.48 0.61 -23.24
CA ILE A 582 -25.94 -0.74 -22.91
C ILE A 582 -27.47 -0.75 -22.94
N ILE A 583 -28.04 -1.38 -23.97
CA ILE A 583 -29.45 -1.76 -24.00
C ILE A 583 -29.52 -3.25 -23.67
N MET A 584 -29.87 -3.57 -22.42
CA MET A 584 -30.19 -4.94 -22.01
C MET A 584 -31.54 -5.33 -22.61
N ALA A 585 -31.55 -6.49 -23.27
CA ALA A 585 -32.77 -7.21 -23.63
C ALA A 585 -32.57 -8.65 -23.18
N THR A 586 -33.22 -9.01 -22.08
CA THR A 586 -33.57 -10.37 -21.72
C THR A 586 -34.96 -10.65 -22.29
N GLU A 587 -35.09 -11.66 -23.15
CA GLU A 587 -36.15 -12.64 -23.01
C GLU A 587 -35.88 -13.85 -23.92
N THR A 588 -35.70 -14.98 -23.23
CA THR A 588 -35.81 -16.34 -23.72
C THR A 588 -37.19 -16.59 -24.35
N SER A 589 -37.22 -16.94 -25.63
CA SER A 589 -38.37 -17.59 -26.26
C SER A 589 -37.95 -18.87 -26.97
N PHE A 590 -38.31 -19.98 -26.34
CA PHE A 590 -38.20 -21.35 -26.82
C PHE A 590 -39.31 -21.61 -27.88
N LYS A 591 -38.93 -21.90 -29.12
CA LYS A 591 -39.68 -22.59 -30.22
C LYS A 591 -38.81 -22.40 -31.48
N GLY A 592 -38.30 -23.39 -32.20
CA GLY A 592 -38.75 -24.75 -32.47
C GLY A 592 -38.81 -24.91 -34.00
N ARG A 593 -38.14 -25.95 -34.53
CA ARG A 593 -38.15 -26.48 -35.92
C ARG A 593 -37.30 -25.72 -36.96
N ARG A 594 -36.30 -26.43 -37.52
CA ARG A 594 -36.24 -27.05 -38.88
C ARG A 594 -35.73 -26.02 -39.90
N ASP A 595 -34.76 -26.27 -40.76
CA ASP A 595 -34.41 -27.48 -41.51
C ASP A 595 -33.04 -27.25 -42.21
N LEU A 596 -32.38 -28.36 -42.58
CA LEU A 596 -31.57 -28.59 -43.79
C LEU A 596 -30.26 -27.78 -43.97
N ASN A 597 -29.11 -28.47 -43.86
CA ASN A 597 -28.30 -29.01 -44.98
C ASN A 597 -27.62 -27.92 -45.81
N GLU A 598 -26.29 -27.84 -45.73
CA GLU A 598 -25.36 -28.19 -46.83
C GLU A 598 -23.91 -27.92 -46.40
N GLU A 599 -23.11 -28.99 -46.55
CA GLU A 599 -21.63 -29.13 -46.56
C GLU A 599 -20.78 -28.78 -45.32
#